data_AF-A0A5B0KR22-F1
#
_entry.id   AF-A0A5B0KR22-F1
#
_cell.length_a   1.000
_cell.length_b   1.000
_cell.length_c   1.000
_cell.angle_alpha   90.00
_cell.angle_beta   90.00
_cell.angle_gamma   90.00
#
_symmetry.space_group_name_H-M   'P 1'
#
loop_
_entity.id
_entity.type
_entity.pdbx_description
1 polymer ?
#
loop_
_entity_poly.entity_id
_entity_poly.type
_entity_poly.pdbx_seq_one_letter_code
_entity_poly.pdbx_strand_id
1 'polypeptide(L)'
;MSRPKKILHLTVDTGHCIETERVNRAVIKHLEPLARTGTMTAGGLRFDVVRIPGGWRYDIAVGCGAPALVTCHVAVPGGGGHVWNALVDDRVTLGLPPPIMPCPSVEPWLAVSFRPAFYTAKHTEISILGDAERCVAWTLLDKGRPGRTDAVTPCLAVGPASSEELHAVAEADALLRAAREQSHPSVAAMAVAATRHSGTLASAVLRAAAAAPNNEDLASVAATLRVAGRFALDAEVVESIDLIKGSLTEVLPELGRAIRLPHDPCWLEYLPGETSAARDLGQDGRSMVADRHGYLVASGADGIWTVRMVAEMYGQVILFPVVARLEPDGIAYLGLRDLSPVMRGEMMHLMAGASGVMMRLVMMMSARNTPLSVGEAEDYERLNRKRGREGKPPVLGARPVRWNLARIERMAARGGIGLGAARDRAVAHWVRAHPKVRNGKLFWWSAHVRGADNGPVPEGRDYKVVNCSPIR
;
A
#
# COMPACT_ATOMS: atom_id res chain seq x y z
N MET A 1 10.96 -40.30 11.58
CA MET A 1 11.21 -38.93 12.06
C MET A 1 9.89 -38.30 12.47
N SER A 2 9.83 -37.64 13.63
CA SER A 2 8.67 -36.85 14.04
C SER A 2 8.43 -35.72 13.04
N ARG A 3 7.17 -35.50 12.63
CA ARG A 3 6.86 -34.39 11.71
C ARG A 3 7.20 -33.04 12.36
N PRO A 4 7.78 -32.09 11.62
CA PRO A 4 8.07 -30.77 12.15
C PRO A 4 6.78 -30.08 12.61
N LYS A 5 6.84 -29.40 13.76
CA LYS A 5 5.70 -28.64 14.32
C LYS A 5 5.70 -27.18 13.89
N LYS A 6 6.87 -26.68 13.48
CA LYS A 6 7.10 -25.32 13.02
C LYS A 6 7.96 -25.33 11.76
N ILE A 7 7.84 -24.28 10.95
CA ILE A 7 8.75 -23.96 9.85
C ILE A 7 9.25 -22.53 10.04
N LEU A 8 10.49 -22.27 9.65
CA LEU A 8 10.99 -20.90 9.57
C LEU A 8 10.45 -20.25 8.29
N HIS A 9 9.76 -19.12 8.43
CA HIS A 9 9.18 -18.38 7.32
C HIS A 9 9.93 -17.07 7.11
N LEU A 10 10.44 -16.87 5.89
CA LEU A 10 11.31 -15.76 5.52
C LEU A 10 10.69 -14.95 4.39
N THR A 11 10.65 -13.63 4.53
CA THR A 11 10.35 -12.70 3.46
C THR A 11 11.67 -12.14 2.94
N VAL A 12 12.12 -12.64 1.80
CA VAL A 12 13.49 -12.42 1.27
C VAL A 12 13.75 -10.95 0.97
N ASP A 13 12.75 -10.24 0.46
CA ASP A 13 12.88 -8.83 0.07
C ASP A 13 12.99 -7.87 1.25
N THR A 14 12.52 -8.28 2.44
CA THR A 14 12.55 -7.44 3.65
C THR A 14 13.49 -7.97 4.73
N GLY A 15 13.99 -9.20 4.57
CA GLY A 15 14.75 -9.91 5.60
C GLY A 15 13.91 -10.33 6.81
N HIS A 16 12.57 -10.19 6.75
CA HIS A 16 11.70 -10.60 7.84
C HIS A 16 11.73 -12.11 8.02
N CYS A 17 11.78 -12.57 9.27
CA CYS A 17 11.93 -13.98 9.59
C CYS A 17 11.14 -14.32 10.86
N ILE A 18 10.24 -15.30 10.76
CA ILE A 18 9.39 -15.74 11.87
C ILE A 18 9.23 -17.25 11.86
N GLU A 19 9.14 -17.86 13.04
CA GLU A 19 8.67 -19.24 13.13
C GLU A 19 7.15 -19.26 12.99
N THR A 20 6.66 -20.15 12.13
CA THR A 20 5.22 -20.33 11.94
C THR A 20 4.80 -21.73 12.34
N GLU A 21 3.69 -21.82 13.05
CA GLU A 21 3.11 -23.10 13.44
C GLU A 21 2.47 -23.80 12.25
N ARG A 22 2.26 -25.10 12.43
CA ARG A 22 1.53 -25.92 11.48
C ARG A 22 0.08 -25.45 11.32
N VAL A 23 -0.34 -25.25 10.07
CA VAL A 23 -1.72 -24.88 9.74
C VAL A 23 -2.72 -26.01 9.99
N ASN A 24 -4.00 -25.66 10.03
CA ASN A 24 -5.11 -26.59 10.25
C ASN A 24 -5.07 -27.79 9.27
N ARG A 25 -5.25 -29.02 9.80
CA ARG A 25 -5.25 -30.26 9.00
C ARG A 25 -6.31 -30.27 7.89
N ALA A 26 -7.45 -29.61 8.09
CA ALA A 26 -8.49 -29.49 7.06
C ALA A 26 -7.98 -28.74 5.83
N VAL A 27 -7.20 -27.67 6.02
CA VAL A 27 -6.60 -26.90 4.93
C VAL A 27 -5.56 -27.74 4.18
N ILE A 28 -4.70 -28.47 4.90
CA ILE A 28 -3.73 -29.40 4.29
C ILE A 28 -4.43 -30.46 3.45
N LYS A 29 -5.54 -31.02 3.96
CA LYS A 29 -6.33 -32.02 3.23
C LYS A 29 -6.95 -31.41 1.96
N HIS A 30 -7.45 -30.18 2.04
CA HIS A 30 -8.03 -29.48 0.90
C HIS A 30 -7.00 -29.20 -0.20
N LEU A 31 -5.79 -28.78 0.17
CA LEU A 31 -4.70 -28.48 -0.78
C LEU A 31 -3.90 -29.72 -1.22
N GLU A 32 -4.24 -30.92 -0.74
CA GLU A 32 -3.55 -32.16 -1.12
C GLU A 32 -3.48 -32.44 -2.64
N PRO A 33 -4.49 -32.10 -3.47
CA PRO A 33 -4.38 -32.17 -4.92
C PRO A 33 -3.18 -31.38 -5.48
N LEU A 34 -2.91 -30.18 -4.97
CA LEU A 34 -1.81 -29.33 -5.41
C LEU A 34 -0.45 -30.03 -5.30
N ALA A 35 -0.22 -30.79 -4.21
CA ALA A 35 1.03 -31.54 -4.02
C ALA A 35 1.23 -32.68 -5.04
N ARG A 36 0.12 -33.17 -5.64
CA ARG A 36 0.12 -34.25 -6.62
C ARG A 36 0.19 -33.73 -8.05
N THR A 37 -0.66 -32.77 -8.40
CA THR A 37 -0.82 -32.25 -9.78
C THR A 37 0.17 -31.15 -10.10
N GLY A 38 0.68 -30.43 -9.10
CA GLY A 38 1.54 -29.26 -9.29
C GLY A 38 0.77 -27.98 -9.62
N THR A 39 -0.54 -28.02 -9.85
CA THR A 39 -1.33 -26.81 -10.13
C THR A 39 -2.70 -26.90 -9.47
N MET A 40 -3.18 -25.78 -8.92
CA MET A 40 -4.51 -25.70 -8.30
C MET A 40 -5.01 -24.25 -8.27
N THR A 41 -6.33 -24.07 -8.28
CA THR A 41 -6.98 -22.80 -7.91
C THR A 41 -7.76 -23.01 -6.62
N ALA A 42 -7.67 -22.09 -5.65
CA ALA A 42 -8.49 -22.08 -4.43
C ALA A 42 -8.61 -20.66 -3.86
N GLY A 43 -9.81 -20.26 -3.42
CA GLY A 43 -10.02 -18.94 -2.80
C GLY A 43 -9.65 -17.76 -3.70
N GLY A 44 -9.89 -17.86 -5.01
CA GLY A 44 -9.49 -16.85 -5.99
C GLY A 44 -7.99 -16.79 -6.29
N LEU A 45 -7.18 -17.65 -5.67
CA LEU A 45 -5.75 -17.76 -5.91
C LEU A 45 -5.44 -18.94 -6.83
N ARG A 46 -4.48 -18.77 -7.72
CA ARG A 46 -3.85 -19.83 -8.52
C ARG A 46 -2.48 -20.16 -7.94
N PHE A 47 -2.19 -21.44 -7.82
CA PHE A 47 -0.94 -21.99 -7.34
C PHE A 47 -0.29 -22.82 -8.44
N ASP A 48 0.98 -22.56 -8.73
CA ASP A 48 1.78 -23.32 -9.69
C ASP A 48 3.06 -23.82 -8.99
N VAL A 49 3.12 -25.11 -8.66
CA VAL A 49 4.18 -25.79 -7.92
C VAL A 49 5.07 -26.61 -8.84
N VAL A 50 6.36 -26.41 -8.69
CA VAL A 50 7.44 -27.17 -9.34
C VAL A 50 8.27 -27.87 -8.26
N ARG A 51 8.55 -29.16 -8.49
CA ARG A 51 9.46 -29.92 -7.63
C ARG A 51 10.89 -29.56 -8.01
N ILE A 52 11.73 -29.27 -7.01
CA ILE A 52 13.15 -28.98 -7.19
C ILE A 52 13.98 -29.86 -6.25
N PRO A 53 15.28 -30.07 -6.53
CA PRO A 53 16.21 -30.73 -5.63
C PRO A 53 16.08 -30.21 -4.18
N GLY A 54 15.74 -31.09 -3.25
CA GLY A 54 15.63 -30.74 -1.83
C GLY A 54 14.37 -29.97 -1.41
N GLY A 55 13.39 -29.80 -2.31
CA GLY A 55 12.17 -29.07 -1.96
C GLY A 55 11.21 -28.77 -3.11
N TRP A 56 10.60 -27.59 -3.04
CA TRP A 56 9.64 -27.08 -4.02
C TRP A 56 9.83 -25.58 -4.27
N ARG A 57 9.51 -25.16 -5.48
CA ARG A 57 9.26 -23.77 -5.89
C ARG A 57 7.77 -23.66 -6.20
N TYR A 58 7.10 -22.59 -5.79
CA TYR A 58 5.75 -22.34 -6.29
C TYR A 58 5.44 -20.86 -6.44
N ASP A 59 4.55 -20.56 -7.39
CA ASP A 59 4.06 -19.23 -7.65
C ASP A 59 2.61 -19.10 -7.16
N ILE A 60 2.25 -17.92 -6.63
CA ILE A 60 0.87 -17.57 -6.26
C ILE A 60 0.40 -16.38 -7.09
N ALA A 61 -0.72 -16.51 -7.79
CA ALA A 61 -1.36 -15.45 -8.58
C ALA A 61 -2.82 -15.25 -8.14
N VAL A 62 -3.39 -14.08 -8.42
CA VAL A 62 -4.82 -13.79 -8.16
C VAL A 62 -5.60 -13.92 -9.46
N GLY A 63 -6.47 -14.92 -9.53
CA GLY A 63 -7.27 -15.23 -10.72
C GLY A 63 -6.50 -15.96 -11.82
N CYS A 64 -7.25 -16.47 -12.81
CA CYS A 64 -6.70 -17.20 -13.95
C CYS A 64 -6.01 -16.25 -14.93
N GLY A 65 -4.75 -16.53 -15.28
CA GLY A 65 -3.97 -15.78 -16.26
C GLY A 65 -3.29 -14.52 -15.74
N ALA A 66 -3.49 -14.16 -14.46
CA ALA A 66 -2.75 -13.09 -13.84
C ALA A 66 -1.26 -13.45 -13.63
N PRO A 67 -0.35 -12.47 -13.66
CA PRO A 67 1.03 -12.69 -13.24
C PRO A 67 1.09 -13.10 -11.77
N ALA A 68 2.07 -13.93 -11.42
CA ALA A 68 2.33 -14.29 -10.03
C ALA A 68 2.65 -13.03 -9.21
N LEU A 69 2.06 -12.92 -8.02
CA LEU A 69 2.35 -11.88 -7.04
C LEU A 69 3.57 -12.25 -6.20
N VAL A 70 3.71 -13.52 -5.84
CA VAL A 70 4.87 -14.02 -5.07
C VAL A 70 5.39 -15.33 -5.63
N THR A 71 6.69 -15.57 -5.44
CA THR A 71 7.32 -16.87 -5.58
C THR A 71 7.81 -17.34 -4.24
N CYS A 72 7.51 -18.58 -3.93
CA CYS A 72 7.85 -19.22 -2.69
C CYS A 72 8.77 -20.41 -2.94
N HIS A 73 9.72 -20.64 -2.04
CA HIS A 73 10.60 -21.80 -2.05
C HIS A 73 10.54 -22.48 -0.69
N VAL A 74 10.38 -23.80 -0.68
CA VAL A 74 10.23 -24.60 0.53
C VAL A 74 11.28 -25.68 0.55
N ALA A 75 12.08 -25.70 1.62
CA ALA A 75 13.11 -26.71 1.84
C ALA A 75 12.67 -27.78 2.83
N VAL A 76 12.96 -29.04 2.51
CA VAL A 76 12.90 -30.14 3.49
C VAL A 76 14.21 -30.23 4.27
N PRO A 77 14.25 -30.94 5.41
CA PRO A 77 15.51 -31.24 6.10
C PRO A 77 16.54 -31.92 5.18
N GLY A 78 17.75 -31.39 5.13
CA GLY A 78 18.86 -31.75 4.24
C GLY A 78 18.82 -31.10 2.86
N GLY A 79 17.79 -30.30 2.55
CA GLY A 79 17.55 -29.75 1.21
C GLY A 79 17.84 -28.26 1.05
N GLY A 80 18.12 -27.53 2.13
CA GLY A 80 18.17 -26.06 2.16
C GLY A 80 19.15 -25.46 1.17
N GLY A 81 20.37 -26.00 1.06
CA GLY A 81 21.37 -25.46 0.13
C GLY A 81 20.92 -25.48 -1.33
N HIS A 82 20.30 -26.58 -1.77
CA HIS A 82 19.80 -26.71 -3.15
C HIS A 82 18.62 -25.77 -3.43
N VAL A 83 17.66 -25.70 -2.50
CA VAL A 83 16.49 -24.83 -2.63
C VAL A 83 16.88 -23.36 -2.59
N TRP A 84 17.88 -23.01 -1.76
CA TRP A 84 18.40 -21.65 -1.69
C TRP A 84 19.08 -21.21 -2.99
N ASN A 85 19.88 -22.08 -3.60
CA ASN A 85 20.48 -21.79 -4.91
C ASN A 85 19.41 -21.58 -5.98
N ALA A 86 18.38 -22.43 -6.01
CA ALA A 86 17.25 -22.26 -6.93
C ALA A 86 16.51 -20.92 -6.72
N LEU A 87 16.37 -20.47 -5.47
CA LEU A 87 15.81 -19.16 -5.15
C LEU A 87 16.69 -18.02 -5.69
N VAL A 88 18.01 -18.10 -5.50
CA VAL A 88 18.95 -17.10 -6.00
C VAL A 88 18.89 -17.03 -7.53
N ASP A 89 18.89 -18.17 -8.21
CA ASP A 89 18.80 -18.26 -9.67
C ASP A 89 17.47 -17.70 -10.21
N ASP A 90 16.35 -18.01 -9.55
CA ASP A 90 15.04 -17.44 -9.88
C ASP A 90 15.07 -15.91 -9.78
N ARG A 91 15.65 -15.35 -8.70
CA ARG A 91 15.75 -13.90 -8.52
C ARG A 91 16.59 -13.25 -9.62
N VAL A 92 17.73 -13.84 -9.97
CA VAL A 92 18.56 -13.36 -11.10
C VAL A 92 17.77 -13.37 -12.41
N THR A 93 17.07 -14.47 -12.70
CA THR A 93 16.24 -14.61 -13.91
C THR A 93 15.14 -13.54 -14.00
N LEU A 94 14.64 -13.10 -12.85
CA LEU A 94 13.60 -12.07 -12.74
C LEU A 94 14.14 -10.64 -12.67
N GLY A 95 15.46 -10.46 -12.75
CA GLY A 95 16.09 -9.15 -12.59
C GLY A 95 15.91 -8.56 -11.18
N LEU A 96 15.68 -9.41 -10.17
CA LEU A 96 15.56 -9.02 -8.78
C LEU A 96 16.94 -9.04 -8.09
N PRO A 97 17.19 -8.16 -7.10
CA PRO A 97 18.43 -8.18 -6.35
C PRO A 97 18.60 -9.51 -5.60
N PRO A 98 19.84 -9.94 -5.28
CA PRO A 98 20.06 -11.14 -4.51
C PRO A 98 19.40 -11.06 -3.11
N PRO A 99 19.14 -12.20 -2.45
CA PRO A 99 18.65 -12.21 -1.07
C PRO A 99 19.52 -11.38 -0.14
N ILE A 100 18.90 -10.54 0.69
CA ILE A 100 19.62 -9.68 1.66
C ILE A 100 20.14 -10.51 2.85
N MET A 101 19.52 -11.66 3.10
CA MET A 101 19.83 -12.56 4.21
C MET A 101 20.53 -13.83 3.71
N PRO A 102 21.33 -14.51 4.56
CA PRO A 102 21.94 -15.79 4.21
C PRO A 102 20.90 -16.93 4.20
N CYS A 103 21.28 -18.07 3.61
CA CYS A 103 20.50 -19.31 3.69
C CYS A 103 20.25 -19.68 5.17
N PRO A 104 19.01 -20.01 5.56
CA PRO A 104 18.73 -20.45 6.92
C PRO A 104 19.49 -21.72 7.28
N SER A 105 20.04 -21.75 8.49
CA SER A 105 20.67 -22.95 9.06
C SER A 105 19.67 -23.91 9.70
N VAL A 106 18.41 -23.49 9.86
CA VAL A 106 17.33 -24.28 10.49
C VAL A 106 16.32 -24.69 9.43
N GLU A 107 16.05 -25.99 9.35
CA GLU A 107 15.13 -26.60 8.38
C GLU A 107 14.01 -27.38 9.10
N PRO A 108 12.81 -27.52 8.50
CA PRO A 108 12.41 -26.96 7.20
C PRO A 108 12.14 -25.45 7.26
N TRP A 109 12.20 -24.81 6.09
CA TRP A 109 11.91 -23.39 5.94
C TRP A 109 11.12 -23.08 4.67
N LEU A 110 10.42 -21.94 4.67
CA LEU A 110 9.69 -21.31 3.58
C LEU A 110 10.30 -19.92 3.34
N ALA A 111 10.77 -19.64 2.12
CA ALA A 111 11.22 -18.32 1.72
C ALA A 111 10.27 -17.75 0.65
N VAL A 112 9.93 -16.46 0.76
CA VAL A 112 8.98 -15.76 -0.10
C VAL A 112 9.66 -14.57 -0.74
N SER A 113 9.57 -14.48 -2.06
CA SER A 113 10.04 -13.35 -2.86
C SER A 113 8.87 -12.66 -3.56
N PHE A 114 8.84 -11.33 -3.50
CA PHE A 114 7.84 -10.50 -4.18
C PHE A 114 8.15 -10.38 -5.67
N ARG A 115 7.11 -10.52 -6.50
CA ARG A 115 7.18 -10.27 -7.95
C ARG A 115 6.82 -8.82 -8.26
N PRO A 116 7.20 -8.26 -9.42
CA PRO A 116 6.80 -6.90 -9.80
C PRO A 116 5.29 -6.62 -9.70
N ALA A 117 4.45 -7.62 -10.01
CA ALA A 117 2.99 -7.49 -9.93
C ALA A 117 2.47 -7.25 -8.49
N PHE A 118 3.22 -7.69 -7.48
CA PHE A 118 2.90 -7.47 -6.06
C PHE A 118 2.74 -5.98 -5.73
N TYR A 119 3.63 -5.13 -6.26
CA TYR A 119 3.64 -3.70 -5.96
C TYR A 119 2.47 -2.93 -6.59
N THR A 120 1.74 -3.57 -7.50
CA THR A 120 0.54 -3.04 -8.14
C THR A 120 -0.73 -3.76 -7.69
N ALA A 121 -0.61 -4.81 -6.88
CA ALA A 121 -1.74 -5.57 -6.38
C ALA A 121 -2.55 -4.76 -5.37
N LYS A 122 -3.84 -5.03 -5.31
CA LYS A 122 -4.72 -4.41 -4.32
C LYS A 122 -4.36 -4.92 -2.93
N HIS A 123 -4.59 -4.10 -1.91
CA HIS A 123 -4.33 -4.50 -0.52
C HIS A 123 -5.11 -5.79 -0.13
N THR A 124 -6.35 -5.93 -0.60
CA THR A 124 -7.17 -7.13 -0.38
C THR A 124 -6.58 -8.40 -1.00
N GLU A 125 -5.86 -8.26 -2.11
CA GLU A 125 -5.14 -9.35 -2.76
C GLU A 125 -3.87 -9.72 -1.99
N ILE A 126 -3.18 -8.74 -1.40
CA ILE A 126 -1.96 -8.94 -0.61
C ILE A 126 -2.26 -9.61 0.73
N SER A 127 -3.34 -9.22 1.41
CA SER A 127 -3.66 -9.71 2.77
C SER A 127 -3.92 -11.22 2.82
N ILE A 128 -4.39 -11.82 1.72
CA ILE A 128 -4.64 -13.26 1.64
C ILE A 128 -3.37 -14.09 1.34
N LEU A 129 -2.31 -13.47 0.81
CA LEU A 129 -1.09 -14.19 0.41
C LEU A 129 -0.33 -14.77 1.60
N GLY A 130 -0.28 -14.05 2.73
CA GLY A 130 0.45 -14.46 3.93
C GLY A 130 -0.06 -15.76 4.57
N ASP A 131 -1.37 -16.00 4.49
CA ASP A 131 -1.95 -17.27 4.91
C ASP A 131 -1.76 -18.36 3.84
N ALA A 132 -2.00 -17.99 2.58
CA ALA A 132 -1.94 -18.93 1.45
C ALA A 132 -0.54 -19.56 1.28
N GLU A 133 0.53 -18.76 1.36
CA GLU A 133 1.90 -19.25 1.25
C GLU A 133 2.22 -20.30 2.32
N ARG A 134 1.85 -20.04 3.58
CA ARG A 134 2.08 -20.99 4.68
C ARG A 134 1.26 -22.26 4.51
N CYS A 135 0.01 -22.13 4.05
CA CYS A 135 -0.87 -23.28 3.83
C CYS A 135 -0.32 -24.21 2.73
N VAL A 136 0.16 -23.65 1.62
CA VAL A 136 0.79 -24.42 0.55
C VAL A 136 2.07 -25.07 1.04
N ALA A 137 2.96 -24.34 1.72
CA ALA A 137 4.22 -24.87 2.22
C ALA A 137 4.01 -26.09 3.14
N TRP A 138 3.10 -25.98 4.12
CA TRP A 138 2.77 -27.09 5.00
C TRP A 138 2.14 -28.27 4.28
N THR A 139 1.34 -28.01 3.24
CA THR A 139 0.76 -29.07 2.41
C THR A 139 1.84 -29.83 1.65
N LEU A 140 2.80 -29.12 1.04
CA LEU A 140 3.92 -29.72 0.34
C LEU A 140 4.82 -30.52 1.29
N LEU A 141 5.10 -30.00 2.49
CA LEU A 141 5.87 -30.73 3.50
C LEU A 141 5.16 -32.00 4.01
N ASP A 142 3.83 -32.01 4.07
CA ASP A 142 3.07 -33.14 4.61
C ASP A 142 2.68 -34.19 3.57
N LYS A 143 2.40 -33.74 2.33
CA LYS A 143 1.80 -34.54 1.26
C LYS A 143 2.65 -34.62 -0.01
N GLY A 144 3.57 -33.67 -0.19
CA GLY A 144 4.44 -33.62 -1.35
C GLY A 144 5.58 -34.64 -1.28
N ARG A 145 6.19 -34.87 -2.45
CA ARG A 145 7.50 -35.51 -2.56
C ARG A 145 8.46 -34.52 -3.21
N PRO A 146 9.55 -34.12 -2.54
CA PRO A 146 10.49 -33.15 -3.11
C PRO A 146 11.20 -33.77 -4.33
N GLY A 147 11.78 -32.92 -5.17
CA GLY A 147 12.71 -33.40 -6.19
C GLY A 147 13.90 -34.09 -5.52
N ARG A 148 14.38 -35.18 -6.13
CA ARG A 148 15.61 -35.81 -5.63
C ARG A 148 16.77 -34.83 -5.81
N THR A 149 17.69 -34.81 -4.85
CA THR A 149 18.81 -33.86 -4.83
C THR A 149 19.80 -34.07 -5.98
N ASP A 150 19.74 -35.23 -6.65
CA ASP A 150 20.55 -35.64 -7.80
C ASP A 150 19.88 -35.40 -9.16
N ALA A 151 18.62 -34.92 -9.20
CA ALA A 151 17.86 -34.75 -10.45
C ALA A 151 18.04 -33.36 -11.09
N VAL A 152 18.20 -33.32 -12.42
CA VAL A 152 18.18 -32.09 -13.24
C VAL A 152 16.73 -31.75 -13.60
N THR A 153 16.28 -30.53 -13.30
CA THR A 153 14.87 -30.10 -13.45
C THR A 153 14.54 -29.73 -14.91
N PRO A 154 13.52 -30.33 -15.56
CA PRO A 154 12.97 -29.83 -16.83
C PRO A 154 11.82 -28.82 -16.59
N CYS A 155 11.76 -27.74 -17.39
CA CYS A 155 10.63 -26.80 -17.40
C CYS A 155 9.37 -27.42 -18.04
N LEU A 156 8.20 -27.28 -17.41
CA LEU A 156 6.90 -27.73 -17.93
C LEU A 156 5.94 -26.56 -18.19
N ALA A 157 5.14 -26.68 -19.25
CA ALA A 157 4.04 -25.77 -19.60
C ALA A 157 2.69 -26.32 -19.09
N VAL A 158 1.78 -25.43 -18.66
CA VAL A 158 0.51 -25.76 -17.98
C VAL A 158 -0.69 -25.59 -18.93
N GLY A 159 -1.68 -26.50 -18.86
CA GLY A 159 -2.97 -26.45 -19.59
C GLY A 159 -4.17 -25.98 -18.72
N PRO A 160 -5.36 -25.73 -19.32
CA PRO A 160 -6.50 -25.12 -18.64
C PRO A 160 -7.28 -26.09 -17.72
N ALA A 161 -7.92 -25.52 -16.68
CA ALA A 161 -8.70 -26.22 -15.64
C ALA A 161 -10.12 -26.64 -16.09
N SER A 162 -10.66 -27.67 -15.43
CA SER A 162 -11.96 -28.29 -15.68
C SER A 162 -13.10 -27.72 -14.82
N SER A 163 -14.35 -28.01 -15.21
CA SER A 163 -15.58 -27.55 -14.53
C SER A 163 -15.73 -28.07 -13.09
N GLU A 164 -15.26 -29.29 -12.82
CA GLU A 164 -15.34 -29.92 -11.50
C GLU A 164 -14.40 -29.21 -10.49
N GLU A 165 -13.26 -28.72 -10.96
CA GLU A 165 -12.32 -27.93 -10.16
C GLU A 165 -12.91 -26.56 -9.77
N LEU A 166 -13.78 -25.99 -10.60
CA LEU A 166 -14.46 -24.71 -10.29
C LEU A 166 -15.49 -24.86 -9.15
N HIS A 167 -16.13 -26.02 -9.00
CA HIS A 167 -17.13 -26.21 -7.94
C HIS A 167 -16.48 -26.41 -6.55
N ALA A 168 -15.36 -27.12 -6.49
CA ALA A 168 -14.58 -27.31 -5.26
C ALA A 168 -13.99 -25.99 -4.70
N VAL A 169 -13.73 -25.00 -5.57
CA VAL A 169 -13.27 -23.66 -5.17
C VAL A 169 -14.32 -22.90 -4.36
N ALA A 170 -15.60 -23.03 -4.72
CA ALA A 170 -16.69 -22.32 -4.04
C ALA A 170 -16.91 -22.82 -2.59
N GLU A 171 -16.72 -24.11 -2.36
CA GLU A 171 -16.89 -24.73 -1.04
C GLU A 171 -15.75 -24.37 -0.07
N ALA A 172 -14.51 -24.28 -0.57
CA ALA A 172 -13.33 -23.88 0.21
C ALA A 172 -13.41 -22.43 0.73
N ASP A 173 -13.97 -21.55 -0.10
CA ASP A 173 -14.15 -20.14 0.20
C ASP A 173 -15.17 -19.91 1.33
N ALA A 174 -16.15 -20.82 1.49
CA ALA A 174 -17.08 -20.81 2.61
C ALA A 174 -16.41 -21.22 3.94
N LEU A 175 -15.53 -22.23 3.91
CA LEU A 175 -14.85 -22.74 5.11
C LEU A 175 -13.79 -21.77 5.65
N LEU A 176 -13.03 -21.10 4.79
CA LEU A 176 -12.06 -20.07 5.19
C LEU A 176 -12.75 -18.84 5.80
N ARG A 177 -13.95 -18.50 5.33
CA ARG A 177 -14.77 -17.44 5.94
C ARG A 177 -15.22 -17.80 7.36
N ALA A 178 -15.73 -19.02 7.57
CA ALA A 178 -16.22 -19.48 8.88
C ALA A 178 -15.11 -19.57 9.97
N ALA A 179 -13.90 -20.04 9.62
CA ALA A 179 -12.80 -20.14 10.58
C ALA A 179 -12.29 -18.76 11.05
N ARG A 180 -12.38 -17.74 10.19
CA ARG A 180 -11.95 -16.37 10.51
C ARG A 180 -12.91 -15.64 11.46
N GLU A 181 -14.20 -15.93 11.39
CA GLU A 181 -15.23 -15.33 12.27
C GLU A 181 -15.11 -15.77 13.74
N GLN A 182 -14.50 -16.93 14.00
CA GLN A 182 -14.33 -17.48 15.36
C GLN A 182 -13.08 -16.95 16.09
N SER A 183 -12.17 -16.23 15.41
CA SER A 183 -10.82 -15.92 15.93
C SER A 183 -10.67 -14.52 16.53
N HIS A 184 -11.68 -13.64 16.45
CA HIS A 184 -11.58 -12.25 16.95
C HIS A 184 -12.76 -11.87 17.86
N PRO A 185 -12.55 -11.74 19.19
CA PRO A 185 -13.52 -11.09 20.05
C PRO A 185 -13.61 -9.59 19.71
N SER A 186 -14.61 -9.25 18.89
CA SER A 186 -15.40 -8.02 18.80
C SER A 186 -14.70 -6.65 18.82
N VAL A 187 -13.96 -6.35 17.76
CA VAL A 187 -13.73 -4.96 17.29
C VAL A 187 -15.06 -4.19 17.14
N ALA A 188 -16.14 -4.90 16.81
CA ALA A 188 -17.49 -4.36 16.74
C ALA A 188 -18.01 -3.82 18.11
N ALA A 189 -17.69 -4.46 19.23
CA ALA A 189 -18.08 -3.99 20.56
C ALA A 189 -17.34 -2.72 20.97
N MET A 190 -16.08 -2.55 20.56
CA MET A 190 -15.33 -1.31 20.77
C MET A 190 -15.89 -0.15 19.92
N ALA A 191 -16.34 -0.42 18.70
CA ALA A 191 -16.91 0.58 17.80
C ALA A 191 -18.26 1.14 18.28
N VAL A 192 -19.10 0.33 18.95
CA VAL A 192 -20.45 0.73 19.41
C VAL A 192 -20.41 1.66 20.63
N ALA A 193 -19.34 1.64 21.43
CA ALA A 193 -19.21 2.46 22.64
C ALA A 193 -18.45 3.80 22.43
N ALA A 194 -17.76 3.96 21.30
CA ALA A 194 -16.93 5.13 21.06
C ALA A 194 -17.76 6.39 20.73
N THR A 195 -17.68 7.41 21.58
CA THR A 195 -18.29 8.71 21.31
C THR A 195 -17.46 9.43 20.25
N ARG A 196 -17.96 9.51 19.00
CA ARG A 196 -17.28 10.26 17.94
C ARG A 196 -17.06 11.70 18.37
N HIS A 197 -15.83 12.19 18.21
CA HIS A 197 -15.54 13.57 18.49
C HIS A 197 -16.20 14.50 17.47
N SER A 198 -16.85 15.56 17.95
CA SER A 198 -17.27 16.66 17.08
C SER A 198 -16.09 17.57 16.75
N GLY A 199 -16.05 18.04 15.50
CA GLY A 199 -15.02 18.94 14.97
C GLY A 199 -13.90 18.25 14.17
N THR A 200 -12.77 18.95 14.04
CA THR A 200 -11.58 18.52 13.28
C THR A 200 -10.70 17.56 14.08
N LEU A 201 -9.87 16.76 13.39
CA LEU A 201 -8.87 15.91 14.06
C LEU A 201 -7.85 16.77 14.81
N ALA A 202 -7.47 17.93 14.26
CA ALA A 202 -6.63 18.90 14.96
C ALA A 202 -7.22 19.32 16.32
N SER A 203 -8.54 19.54 16.39
CA SER A 203 -9.22 19.87 17.66
C SER A 203 -9.21 18.69 18.64
N ALA A 204 -9.33 17.45 18.14
CA ALA A 204 -9.21 16.25 18.95
C ALA A 204 -7.80 16.11 19.54
N VAL A 205 -6.74 16.38 18.76
CA VAL A 205 -5.35 16.38 19.24
C VAL A 205 -5.14 17.38 20.37
N LEU A 206 -5.67 18.60 20.26
CA LEU A 206 -5.57 19.61 21.33
C LEU A 206 -6.25 19.16 22.63
N ARG A 207 -7.38 18.46 22.54
CA ARG A 207 -8.07 17.89 23.71
C ARG A 207 -7.28 16.74 24.32
N ALA A 208 -6.77 15.84 23.48
CA ALA A 208 -5.96 14.72 23.93
C ALA A 208 -4.69 15.20 24.64
N ALA A 209 -4.02 16.25 24.10
CA ALA A 209 -2.86 16.87 24.73
C ALA A 209 -3.20 17.49 26.11
N ALA A 210 -4.35 18.17 26.22
CA ALA A 210 -4.80 18.74 27.49
C ALA A 210 -5.15 17.66 28.53
N ALA A 211 -5.66 16.50 28.08
CA ALA A 211 -5.98 15.37 28.95
C ALA A 211 -4.75 14.57 29.38
N ALA A 212 -3.64 14.63 28.62
CA ALA A 212 -2.40 13.92 28.90
C ALA A 212 -1.20 14.90 28.95
N PRO A 213 -1.12 15.79 29.97
CA PRO A 213 -0.13 16.86 30.02
C PRO A 213 1.33 16.37 30.08
N ASN A 214 1.55 15.12 30.51
CA ASN A 214 2.88 14.50 30.58
C ASN A 214 3.32 13.85 29.25
N ASN A 215 2.48 13.84 28.22
CA ASN A 215 2.84 13.31 26.90
C ASN A 215 3.47 14.41 26.05
N GLU A 216 4.81 14.49 26.08
CA GLU A 216 5.58 15.53 25.40
C GLU A 216 5.36 15.56 23.88
N ASP A 217 5.25 14.40 23.24
CA ASP A 217 5.00 14.29 21.80
C ASP A 217 3.65 14.89 21.43
N LEU A 218 2.60 14.55 22.18
CA LEU A 218 1.26 15.06 21.95
C LEU A 218 1.16 16.57 22.25
N ALA A 219 1.86 17.04 23.29
CA ALA A 219 1.98 18.45 23.60
C ALA A 219 2.70 19.22 22.47
N SER A 220 3.78 18.66 21.92
CA SER A 220 4.55 19.23 20.79
C SER A 220 3.71 19.34 19.51
N VAL A 221 2.99 18.27 19.14
CA VAL A 221 2.07 18.29 18.00
C VAL A 221 0.96 19.33 18.22
N ALA A 222 0.36 19.37 19.41
CA ALA A 222 -0.68 20.35 19.74
C ALA A 222 -0.17 21.80 19.71
N ALA A 223 1.07 22.06 20.14
CA ALA A 223 1.70 23.37 20.02
C ALA A 223 1.85 23.79 18.55
N THR A 224 2.38 22.89 17.72
CA THR A 224 2.57 23.13 16.28
C THR A 224 1.24 23.35 15.56
N LEU A 225 0.20 22.57 15.89
CA LEU A 225 -1.14 22.70 15.30
C LEU A 225 -1.79 24.06 15.52
N ARG A 226 -1.44 24.80 16.58
CA ARG A 226 -2.00 26.13 16.84
C ARG A 226 -1.57 27.14 15.78
N VAL A 227 -0.34 27.03 15.28
CA VAL A 227 0.24 27.93 14.27
C VAL A 227 0.21 27.36 12.85
N ALA A 228 -0.11 26.08 12.68
CA ALA A 228 -0.18 25.44 11.38
C ALA A 228 -1.35 25.96 10.52
N GLY A 229 -1.12 26.05 9.21
CA GLY A 229 -2.19 26.19 8.23
C GLY A 229 -2.93 24.85 8.10
N ARG A 230 -4.24 24.84 8.33
CA ARG A 230 -5.04 23.62 8.45
C ARG A 230 -5.94 23.46 7.23
N PHE A 231 -5.93 22.28 6.63
CA PHE A 231 -6.66 21.95 5.42
C PHE A 231 -7.44 20.65 5.60
N ALA A 232 -8.74 20.69 5.33
CA ALA A 232 -9.62 19.53 5.32
C ALA A 232 -9.87 19.11 3.87
N LEU A 233 -9.43 17.92 3.48
CA LEU A 233 -9.44 17.44 2.11
C LEU A 233 -10.72 16.64 1.87
N ASP A 234 -11.45 16.97 0.80
CA ASP A 234 -12.58 16.14 0.33
C ASP A 234 -12.09 14.77 -0.15
N ALA A 235 -12.93 13.74 0.00
CA ALA A 235 -12.60 12.37 -0.39
C ALA A 235 -12.15 12.24 -1.86
N GLU A 236 -12.81 12.93 -2.80
CA GLU A 236 -12.46 12.92 -4.22
C GLU A 236 -11.04 13.45 -4.50
N VAL A 237 -10.58 14.42 -3.69
CA VAL A 237 -9.22 14.96 -3.77
C VAL A 237 -8.23 13.89 -3.35
N VAL A 238 -8.53 13.17 -2.26
CA VAL A 238 -7.69 12.07 -1.75
C VAL A 238 -7.66 10.90 -2.73
N GLU A 239 -8.79 10.46 -3.27
CA GLU A 239 -8.84 9.36 -4.24
C GLU A 239 -8.06 9.65 -5.53
N SER A 240 -8.06 10.92 -5.95
CA SER A 240 -7.40 11.31 -7.20
C SER A 240 -5.87 11.28 -7.11
N ILE A 241 -5.29 11.23 -5.90
CA ILE A 241 -3.83 11.22 -5.77
C ILE A 241 -3.21 9.93 -6.30
N ASP A 242 -3.92 8.81 -6.30
CA ASP A 242 -3.41 7.54 -6.84
C ASP A 242 -3.31 7.57 -8.37
N LEU A 243 -3.95 8.55 -9.01
CA LEU A 243 -3.82 8.79 -10.45
C LEU A 243 -2.56 9.60 -10.79
N ILE A 244 -1.95 10.26 -9.80
CA ILE A 244 -0.72 11.03 -9.97
C ILE A 244 0.45 10.05 -10.21
N LYS A 245 0.98 10.07 -11.43
CA LYS A 245 2.19 9.33 -11.78
C LYS A 245 3.44 9.98 -11.18
N GLY A 246 4.44 9.14 -10.93
CA GLY A 246 5.75 9.55 -10.46
C GLY A 246 6.12 8.79 -9.18
N SER A 247 7.39 8.39 -9.09
CA SER A 247 7.91 7.81 -7.84
C SER A 247 8.25 8.94 -6.86
N LEU A 248 8.22 8.66 -5.56
CA LEU A 248 8.70 9.62 -4.57
C LEU A 248 10.15 10.01 -4.84
N THR A 249 10.99 9.05 -5.26
CA THR A 249 12.40 9.28 -5.59
C THR A 249 12.62 10.31 -6.70
N GLU A 250 11.71 10.41 -7.66
CA GLU A 250 11.77 11.45 -8.71
C GLU A 250 11.39 12.84 -8.20
N VAL A 251 10.59 12.89 -7.13
CA VAL A 251 9.96 14.11 -6.61
C VAL A 251 10.76 14.71 -5.45
N LEU A 252 11.39 13.88 -4.62
CA LEU A 252 12.16 14.30 -3.45
C LEU A 252 13.24 15.34 -3.76
N PRO A 253 14.01 15.26 -4.87
CA PRO A 253 14.99 16.30 -5.22
C PRO A 253 14.39 17.69 -5.46
N GLU A 254 13.07 17.78 -5.64
CA GLU A 254 12.34 19.03 -5.90
C GLU A 254 11.74 19.66 -4.63
N LEU A 255 11.93 19.01 -3.47
CA LEU A 255 11.50 19.52 -2.17
C LEU A 255 12.16 20.85 -1.83
N GLY A 256 11.37 21.80 -1.29
CA GLY A 256 11.80 23.16 -0.96
C GLY A 256 12.07 24.05 -2.18
N ARG A 257 12.39 23.46 -3.34
CA ARG A 257 12.64 24.15 -4.60
C ARG A 257 11.35 24.41 -5.37
N ALA A 258 10.81 23.35 -5.97
CA ALA A 258 9.59 23.42 -6.78
C ALA A 258 8.34 23.03 -5.99
N ILE A 259 8.50 22.22 -4.95
CA ILE A 259 7.42 21.74 -4.08
C ILE A 259 7.52 22.50 -2.75
N ARG A 260 6.50 23.30 -2.44
CA ARG A 260 6.46 24.16 -1.24
C ARG A 260 5.20 23.88 -0.44
N LEU A 261 5.32 23.84 0.88
CA LEU A 261 4.13 23.71 1.71
C LEU A 261 3.15 24.88 1.46
N PRO A 262 1.83 24.61 1.37
CA PRO A 262 0.83 25.67 1.25
C PRO A 262 0.86 26.67 2.42
N HIS A 263 1.30 26.19 3.58
CA HIS A 263 1.63 26.94 4.79
C HIS A 263 2.71 26.16 5.54
N ASP A 264 3.61 26.81 6.27
CA ASP A 264 4.62 26.11 7.05
C ASP A 264 4.54 26.53 8.53
N PRO A 265 4.23 25.60 9.46
CA PRO A 265 3.84 24.20 9.25
C PRO A 265 2.44 24.08 8.60
N CYS A 266 2.13 22.93 7.98
CA CYS A 266 0.78 22.60 7.52
C CYS A 266 0.21 21.34 8.16
N TRP A 267 -1.09 21.34 8.30
CA TRP A 267 -1.89 20.19 8.71
C TRP A 267 -2.86 19.82 7.60
N LEU A 268 -2.79 18.57 7.15
CA LEU A 268 -3.71 17.99 6.17
C LEU A 268 -4.55 16.93 6.87
N GLU A 269 -5.87 17.03 6.85
CA GLU A 269 -6.75 15.99 7.37
C GLU A 269 -7.83 15.59 6.37
N TYR A 270 -8.29 14.35 6.46
CA TYR A 270 -9.40 13.82 5.67
C TYR A 270 -10.13 12.72 6.44
N LEU A 271 -11.29 12.32 5.93
CA LEU A 271 -12.13 11.26 6.46
C LEU A 271 -11.91 9.99 5.61
N PRO A 272 -11.11 9.01 6.06
CA PRO A 272 -10.86 7.81 5.28
C PRO A 272 -12.14 7.12 4.86
N GLY A 273 -13.13 7.01 5.76
CA GLY A 273 -14.43 6.37 5.50
C GLY A 273 -15.26 6.98 4.35
N GLU A 274 -14.94 8.21 3.90
CA GLU A 274 -15.59 8.83 2.74
C GLU A 274 -14.93 8.43 1.41
N THR A 275 -13.73 7.84 1.45
CA THR A 275 -13.05 7.29 0.27
C THR A 275 -13.65 5.94 -0.13
N SER A 276 -13.62 5.64 -1.43
CA SER A 276 -13.98 4.35 -2.03
C SER A 276 -13.12 3.22 -1.48
N ALA A 277 -11.81 3.43 -1.35
CA ALA A 277 -10.90 2.46 -0.76
C ALA A 277 -11.33 2.04 0.66
N ALA A 278 -11.77 2.99 1.49
CA ALA A 278 -12.26 2.67 2.82
C ALA A 278 -13.66 2.04 2.81
N ARG A 279 -14.52 2.38 1.85
CA ARG A 279 -15.81 1.70 1.67
C ARG A 279 -15.60 0.23 1.30
N ASP A 280 -14.65 -0.05 0.42
CA ASP A 280 -14.29 -1.42 0.04
C ASP A 280 -13.72 -2.17 1.26
N LEU A 281 -12.80 -1.57 2.01
CA LEU A 281 -12.22 -2.17 3.23
C LEU A 281 -13.22 -2.28 4.39
N GLY A 282 -14.19 -1.37 4.47
CA GLY A 282 -15.21 -1.28 5.52
C GLY A 282 -16.40 -2.19 5.30
N GLN A 283 -16.73 -2.54 4.04
CA GLN A 283 -17.75 -3.56 3.72
C GLN A 283 -17.41 -4.91 4.33
N ASP A 284 -16.13 -5.19 4.51
CA ASP A 284 -15.64 -6.43 5.12
C ASP A 284 -15.90 -6.48 6.63
N GLY A 285 -16.26 -5.34 7.25
CA GLY A 285 -16.47 -5.17 8.69
C GLY A 285 -15.22 -5.44 9.55
N ARG A 286 -14.08 -5.67 8.91
CA ARG A 286 -12.86 -6.24 9.52
C ARG A 286 -11.64 -5.31 9.43
N SER A 287 -11.57 -4.40 8.46
CA SER A 287 -10.47 -3.44 8.41
C SER A 287 -10.68 -2.33 9.41
N MET A 288 -9.64 -2.06 10.21
CA MET A 288 -9.58 -0.91 11.10
C MET A 288 -9.36 0.36 10.27
N VAL A 289 -10.44 0.88 9.69
CA VAL A 289 -10.44 2.18 9.03
C VAL A 289 -10.51 3.24 10.11
N ALA A 290 -9.54 4.14 10.16
CA ALA A 290 -9.59 5.28 11.05
C ALA A 290 -10.78 6.20 10.73
N ASP A 291 -11.39 6.76 11.76
CA ASP A 291 -12.44 7.76 11.64
C ASP A 291 -11.90 9.00 10.90
N ARG A 292 -10.67 9.41 11.22
CA ARG A 292 -9.95 10.53 10.57
C ARG A 292 -8.46 10.21 10.44
N HIS A 293 -7.84 10.71 9.37
CA HIS A 293 -6.39 10.73 9.20
C HIS A 293 -5.89 12.17 9.12
N GLY A 294 -4.71 12.40 9.69
CA GLY A 294 -4.06 13.70 9.71
C GLY A 294 -2.54 13.57 9.50
N TYR A 295 -1.99 14.51 8.74
CA TYR A 295 -0.56 14.67 8.52
C TYR A 295 -0.14 16.07 8.96
N LEU A 296 0.73 16.15 9.97
CA LEU A 296 1.43 17.38 10.32
C LEU A 296 2.75 17.40 9.56
N VAL A 297 2.93 18.38 8.68
CA VAL A 297 4.13 18.55 7.87
C VAL A 297 4.78 19.89 8.21
N ALA A 298 6.07 19.88 8.47
CA ALA A 298 6.84 21.08 8.78
C ALA A 298 8.17 21.05 8.02
N SER A 299 8.58 22.21 7.49
CA SER A 299 9.91 22.34 6.89
C SER A 299 10.95 22.71 7.95
N GLY A 300 12.13 22.10 7.86
CA GLY A 300 13.30 22.37 8.68
C GLY A 300 14.29 23.31 7.99
N ALA A 301 15.35 23.70 8.71
CA ALA A 301 16.34 24.68 8.27
C ALA A 301 17.05 24.33 6.94
N ASP A 302 17.13 23.04 6.60
CA ASP A 302 17.84 22.54 5.41
C ASP A 302 16.90 22.15 4.26
N GLY A 303 15.64 22.60 4.29
CA GLY A 303 14.62 22.18 3.32
C GLY A 303 14.13 20.74 3.52
N ILE A 304 14.61 20.08 4.57
CA ILE A 304 14.15 18.76 5.02
C ILE A 304 12.76 18.89 5.60
N TRP A 305 11.85 18.01 5.21
CA TRP A 305 10.51 18.00 5.77
C TRP A 305 10.36 16.91 6.81
N THR A 306 9.60 17.21 7.86
CA THR A 306 9.17 16.22 8.84
C THR A 306 7.67 15.99 8.71
N VAL A 307 7.25 14.74 8.81
CA VAL A 307 5.86 14.32 8.68
C VAL A 307 5.51 13.46 9.88
N ARG A 308 4.52 13.92 10.65
CA ARG A 308 3.91 13.15 11.74
C ARG A 308 2.51 12.74 11.32
N MET A 309 2.24 11.44 11.40
CA MET A 309 0.91 10.89 11.16
C MET A 309 0.14 10.84 12.47
N VAL A 310 -1.14 11.20 12.39
CA VAL A 310 -2.10 11.08 13.47
C VAL A 310 -3.37 10.46 12.91
N ALA A 311 -4.00 9.57 13.66
CA ALA A 311 -5.33 9.05 13.34
C ALA A 311 -6.28 9.28 14.52
N GLU A 312 -7.57 9.36 14.22
CA GLU A 312 -8.61 9.10 15.21
C GLU A 312 -9.21 7.73 14.92
N MET A 313 -9.21 6.85 15.92
CA MET A 313 -9.78 5.51 15.81
C MET A 313 -10.59 5.23 17.06
N TYR A 314 -11.88 4.94 16.90
CA TYR A 314 -12.80 4.67 18.01
C TYR A 314 -12.85 5.82 19.03
N GLY A 315 -12.84 7.06 18.52
CA GLY A 315 -12.85 8.25 19.35
C GLY A 315 -11.58 8.47 20.18
N GLN A 316 -10.48 7.75 19.87
CA GLN A 316 -9.17 7.98 20.47
C GLN A 316 -8.22 8.58 19.45
N VAL A 317 -7.45 9.58 19.87
CA VAL A 317 -6.35 10.14 19.07
C VAL A 317 -5.13 9.25 19.22
N ILE A 318 -4.68 8.70 18.10
CA ILE A 318 -3.47 7.89 18.00
C ILE A 318 -2.41 8.72 17.30
N LEU A 319 -1.38 9.09 18.05
CA LEU A 319 -0.16 9.65 17.49
C LEU A 319 0.79 8.51 17.15
N PHE A 320 1.13 8.36 15.87
CA PHE A 320 2.05 7.32 15.46
C PHE A 320 3.47 7.66 15.95
N PRO A 321 4.21 6.69 16.51
CA PRO A 321 5.51 6.94 17.14
C PRO A 321 6.63 7.22 16.12
N VAL A 322 6.35 7.04 14.83
CA VAL A 322 7.33 7.21 13.75
C VAL A 322 7.15 8.54 13.05
N VAL A 323 8.27 9.25 12.89
CA VAL A 323 8.33 10.50 12.12
C VAL A 323 9.03 10.20 10.81
N ALA A 324 8.36 10.49 9.69
CA ALA A 324 9.03 10.44 8.39
C ALA A 324 9.80 11.75 8.18
N ARG A 325 11.09 11.64 7.88
CA ARG A 325 11.97 12.73 7.50
C ARG A 325 12.25 12.61 6.00
N LEU A 326 11.80 13.58 5.24
CA LEU A 326 11.90 13.60 3.79
C LEU A 326 13.05 14.51 3.39
N GLU A 327 14.00 13.92 2.69
CA GLU A 327 15.26 14.51 2.27
C GLU A 327 15.34 14.42 0.73
N PRO A 328 16.15 15.25 0.06
CA PRO A 328 16.28 15.21 -1.40
C PRO A 328 16.72 13.84 -1.96
N ASP A 329 17.45 13.06 -1.18
CA ASP A 329 18.03 11.75 -1.53
C ASP A 329 17.20 10.56 -1.03
N GLY A 330 16.18 10.78 -0.19
CA GLY A 330 15.38 9.67 0.33
C GLY A 330 14.43 10.03 1.46
N ILE A 331 13.87 8.99 2.08
CA ILE A 331 12.99 9.11 3.24
C ILE A 331 13.58 8.28 4.38
N ALA A 332 13.83 8.93 5.50
CA ALA A 332 14.21 8.27 6.75
C ALA A 332 13.01 8.20 7.69
N TYR A 333 12.87 7.09 8.42
CA TYR A 333 11.80 6.89 9.40
C TYR A 333 12.41 6.84 10.80
N LEU A 334 12.19 7.90 11.59
CA LEU A 334 12.72 8.05 12.95
C LEU A 334 11.78 7.37 13.96
N GLY A 335 12.33 6.85 15.06
CA GLY A 335 11.56 6.15 16.11
C GLY A 335 11.31 4.65 15.86
N LEU A 336 11.66 4.13 14.68
CA LEU A 336 11.52 2.70 14.35
C LEU A 336 12.38 1.77 15.23
N ARG A 337 13.46 2.29 15.82
CA ARG A 337 14.41 1.50 16.62
C ARG A 337 13.80 1.03 17.94
N ASP A 338 12.90 1.83 18.50
CA ASP A 338 12.26 1.59 19.79
C ASP A 338 11.06 0.63 19.67
N LEU A 339 10.71 0.24 18.44
CA LEU A 339 9.64 -0.73 18.15
C LEU A 339 10.19 -2.16 18.10
N SER A 340 9.32 -3.10 18.46
CA SER A 340 9.56 -4.54 18.24
C SER A 340 9.76 -4.81 16.73
N PRO A 341 10.49 -5.88 16.35
CA PRO A 341 10.74 -6.17 14.93
C PRO A 341 9.45 -6.32 14.09
N VAL A 342 8.39 -6.88 14.67
CA VAL A 342 7.08 -7.03 14.02
C VAL A 342 6.45 -5.66 13.78
N MET A 343 6.29 -4.85 14.84
CA MET A 343 5.72 -3.50 14.72
C MET A 343 6.56 -2.61 13.82
N ARG A 344 7.89 -2.79 13.78
CA ARG A 344 8.78 -2.04 12.91
C ARG A 344 8.46 -2.27 11.43
N GLY A 345 8.24 -3.52 11.03
CA GLY A 345 7.88 -3.86 9.65
C GLY A 345 6.53 -3.27 9.24
N GLU A 346 5.52 -3.44 10.09
CA GLU A 346 4.17 -2.89 9.88
C GLU A 346 4.20 -1.36 9.81
N MET A 347 4.89 -0.72 10.75
CA MET A 347 5.00 0.73 10.81
C MET A 347 5.78 1.30 9.63
N MET A 348 6.84 0.62 9.18
CA MET A 348 7.58 1.04 7.99
C MET A 348 6.69 1.01 6.74
N HIS A 349 5.90 -0.04 6.55
CA HIS A 349 4.96 -0.15 5.43
C HIS A 349 3.88 0.95 5.49
N LEU A 350 3.26 1.13 6.67
CA LEU A 350 2.27 2.16 6.91
C LEU A 350 2.82 3.56 6.63
N MET A 351 4.00 3.88 7.17
CA MET A 351 4.61 5.20 7.04
C MET A 351 5.09 5.47 5.61
N ALA A 352 5.51 4.44 4.87
CA ALA A 352 5.83 4.59 3.45
C ALA A 352 4.60 4.93 2.62
N GLY A 353 3.48 4.22 2.83
CA GLY A 353 2.20 4.54 2.19
C GLY A 353 1.73 5.95 2.54
N ALA A 354 1.73 6.29 3.84
CA ALA A 354 1.35 7.60 4.35
C ALA A 354 2.20 8.74 3.78
N SER A 355 3.52 8.57 3.71
CA SER A 355 4.44 9.57 3.13
C SER A 355 4.19 9.74 1.63
N GLY A 356 3.89 8.65 0.92
CA GLY A 356 3.47 8.67 -0.48
C GLY A 356 2.20 9.49 -0.72
N VAL A 357 1.15 9.18 0.03
CA VAL A 357 -0.13 9.90 0.01
C VAL A 357 0.06 11.38 0.32
N MET A 358 0.72 11.69 1.44
CA MET A 358 0.99 13.05 1.87
C MET A 358 1.77 13.84 0.81
N MET A 359 2.83 13.27 0.22
CA MET A 359 3.62 13.96 -0.79
C MET A 359 2.77 14.32 -2.01
N ARG A 360 1.97 13.39 -2.52
CA ARG A 360 1.10 13.65 -3.67
C ARG A 360 0.04 14.71 -3.38
N LEU A 361 -0.52 14.71 -2.17
CA LEU A 361 -1.42 15.77 -1.70
C LEU A 361 -0.73 17.13 -1.70
N VAL A 362 0.45 17.23 -1.10
CA VAL A 362 1.21 18.49 -1.08
C VAL A 362 1.54 18.93 -2.50
N MET A 363 2.08 18.06 -3.36
CA MET A 363 2.37 18.37 -4.75
C MET A 363 1.15 18.94 -5.47
N MET A 364 -0.02 18.33 -5.30
CA MET A 364 -1.24 18.79 -5.94
C MET A 364 -1.65 20.19 -5.43
N MET A 365 -1.54 20.44 -4.13
CA MET A 365 -1.82 21.75 -3.52
C MET A 365 -0.80 22.83 -3.87
N SER A 366 0.48 22.46 -4.03
CA SER A 366 1.58 23.37 -4.39
C SER A 366 1.63 23.67 -5.89
N ALA A 367 1.09 22.78 -6.71
CA ALA A 367 1.16 22.90 -8.15
C ALA A 367 0.38 24.12 -8.65
N ARG A 368 1.02 24.88 -9.54
CA ARG A 368 0.37 26.00 -10.22
C ARG A 368 -0.72 25.46 -11.13
N ASN A 369 -1.85 26.18 -11.16
CA ASN A 369 -3.00 25.86 -12.00
C ASN A 369 -3.70 24.54 -11.70
N THR A 370 -3.42 23.89 -10.57
CA THR A 370 -4.24 22.77 -10.13
C THR A 370 -5.70 23.23 -10.03
N PRO A 371 -6.68 22.43 -10.52
CA PRO A 371 -8.09 22.77 -10.38
C PRO A 371 -8.61 22.47 -8.97
N LEU A 372 -7.85 22.82 -7.93
CA LEU A 372 -8.33 22.81 -6.55
C LEU A 372 -8.90 24.18 -6.17
N SER A 373 -9.94 24.18 -5.35
CA SER A 373 -10.41 25.34 -4.60
C SER A 373 -10.05 25.15 -3.13
N VAL A 374 -9.52 26.21 -2.52
CA VAL A 374 -9.28 26.27 -1.07
C VAL A 374 -10.27 27.29 -0.52
N GLY A 375 -11.22 26.82 0.29
CA GLY A 375 -12.20 27.69 0.92
C GLY A 375 -11.64 28.50 2.08
N GLU A 376 -12.49 29.34 2.65
CA GLU A 376 -12.20 30.00 3.92
C GLU A 376 -12.33 29.01 5.08
N ALA A 377 -11.52 29.22 6.12
CA ALA A 377 -11.64 28.44 7.34
C ALA A 377 -12.93 28.82 8.08
N GLU A 378 -13.56 27.85 8.73
CA GLU A 378 -14.68 28.16 9.63
C GLU A 378 -14.22 29.08 10.77
N ASP A 379 -14.96 30.17 10.98
CA ASP A 379 -14.72 31.12 12.07
C ASP A 379 -15.34 30.60 13.38
N TYR A 380 -14.46 30.24 14.31
CA TYR A 380 -14.83 29.79 15.65
C TYR A 380 -14.51 30.83 16.74
N GLU A 381 -14.23 32.10 16.43
CA GLU A 381 -13.82 33.10 17.43
C GLU A 381 -14.81 33.23 18.60
N ARG A 382 -16.11 33.30 18.30
CA ARG A 382 -17.15 33.38 19.34
C ARG A 382 -17.18 32.13 20.21
N LEU A 383 -17.08 30.94 19.59
CA LEU A 383 -17.05 29.67 20.29
C LEU A 383 -15.79 29.53 21.16
N ASN A 384 -14.63 29.91 20.64
CA ASN A 384 -13.35 29.83 21.33
C ASN A 384 -13.24 30.82 22.49
N ARG A 385 -13.81 32.03 22.37
CA ARG A 385 -13.94 32.94 23.51
C ARG A 385 -14.76 32.33 24.64
N LYS A 386 -15.88 31.66 24.32
CA LYS A 386 -16.70 30.94 25.32
C LYS A 386 -15.91 29.79 25.94
N ARG A 387 -15.29 28.93 25.13
CA ARG A 387 -14.50 27.79 25.59
C ARG A 387 -13.31 28.20 26.47
N GLY A 388 -12.64 29.30 26.14
CA GLY A 388 -11.57 29.88 26.94
C GLY A 388 -12.04 30.29 28.34
N ARG A 389 -13.23 30.89 28.47
CA ARG A 389 -13.85 31.18 29.78
C ARG A 389 -14.16 29.91 30.58
N GLU A 390 -14.40 28.80 29.90
CA GLU A 390 -14.65 27.48 30.51
C GLU A 390 -13.37 26.65 30.73
N GLY A 391 -12.18 27.20 30.44
CA GLY A 391 -10.90 26.47 30.53
C GLY A 391 -10.75 25.33 29.51
N LYS A 392 -11.60 25.28 28.47
CA LYS A 392 -11.59 24.22 27.45
C LYS A 392 -10.65 24.59 26.29
N PRO A 393 -9.94 23.62 25.70
CA PRO A 393 -9.11 23.86 24.51
C PRO A 393 -9.92 24.44 23.34
N PRO A 394 -9.33 25.31 22.50
CA PRO A 394 -10.03 25.89 21.36
C PRO A 394 -10.38 24.83 20.30
N VAL A 395 -11.43 25.10 19.53
CA VAL A 395 -11.75 24.40 18.28
C VAL A 395 -10.98 25.07 17.16
N LEU A 396 -10.26 24.28 16.38
CA LEU A 396 -9.44 24.74 15.26
C LEU A 396 -10.19 24.55 13.94
N GLY A 397 -10.44 25.66 13.25
CA GLY A 397 -10.96 25.66 11.89
C GLY A 397 -9.94 25.17 10.88
N ALA A 398 -10.41 24.46 9.86
CA ALA A 398 -9.64 24.02 8.70
C ALA A 398 -10.27 24.58 7.43
N ARG A 399 -9.43 24.90 6.44
CA ARG A 399 -9.87 25.36 5.11
C ARG A 399 -10.29 24.14 4.29
N PRO A 400 -11.52 24.05 3.77
CA PRO A 400 -11.91 22.94 2.93
C PRO A 400 -11.16 23.01 1.59
N VAL A 401 -10.64 21.88 1.12
CA VAL A 401 -9.95 21.73 -0.16
C VAL A 401 -10.75 20.79 -1.03
N ARG A 402 -11.21 21.29 -2.18
CA ARG A 402 -12.11 20.57 -3.08
C ARG A 402 -11.66 20.67 -4.53
N TRP A 403 -12.16 19.81 -5.40
CA TRP A 403 -12.05 20.01 -6.83
C TRP A 403 -12.91 21.21 -7.28
N ASN A 404 -12.34 22.06 -8.13
CA ASN A 404 -13.04 23.13 -8.82
C ASN A 404 -13.48 22.62 -10.20
N LEU A 405 -14.58 21.86 -10.22
CA LEU A 405 -15.15 21.27 -11.44
C LEU A 405 -15.51 22.35 -12.48
N ALA A 406 -15.99 23.52 -12.06
CA ALA A 406 -16.28 24.63 -12.97
C ALA A 406 -15.05 25.10 -13.77
N ARG A 407 -13.84 24.93 -13.24
CA ARG A 407 -12.60 25.18 -14.00
C ARG A 407 -12.35 24.07 -15.02
N ILE A 408 -12.57 22.81 -14.64
CA ILE A 408 -12.41 21.63 -15.53
C ILE A 408 -13.42 21.72 -16.68
N GLU A 409 -14.68 22.00 -16.40
CA GLU A 409 -15.76 22.17 -17.38
C GLU A 409 -15.44 23.32 -18.35
N ARG A 410 -14.99 24.47 -17.85
CA ARG A 410 -14.56 25.59 -18.72
C ARG A 410 -13.37 25.23 -19.60
N MET A 411 -12.43 24.41 -19.11
CA MET A 411 -11.32 23.91 -19.91
C MET A 411 -11.80 22.95 -21.00
N ALA A 412 -12.70 22.02 -20.66
CA ALA A 412 -13.31 21.10 -21.61
C ALA A 412 -14.09 21.85 -22.71
N ALA A 413 -14.90 22.85 -22.32
CA ALA A 413 -15.69 23.65 -23.25
C ALA A 413 -14.82 24.48 -24.21
N ARG A 414 -13.70 25.05 -23.73
CA ARG A 414 -12.75 25.79 -24.58
C ARG A 414 -11.96 24.92 -25.55
N GLY A 415 -11.74 23.66 -25.19
CA GLY A 415 -11.02 22.71 -26.03
C GLY A 415 -11.84 22.14 -27.19
N GLY A 416 -13.12 22.51 -27.34
CA GLY A 416 -14.00 21.89 -28.35
C GLY A 416 -14.31 20.41 -28.09
N ILE A 417 -13.85 19.88 -26.95
CA ILE A 417 -14.10 18.51 -26.51
C ILE A 417 -15.52 18.49 -25.91
N GLY A 418 -16.52 18.61 -26.77
CA GLY A 418 -17.84 18.11 -26.43
C GLY A 418 -17.68 16.62 -26.14
N LEU A 419 -17.97 16.20 -24.91
CA LEU A 419 -17.98 14.79 -24.45
C LEU A 419 -18.98 13.90 -25.23
N GLY A 420 -19.55 14.39 -26.34
CA GLY A 420 -20.72 13.82 -27.00
C GLY A 420 -20.59 13.34 -28.44
N ALA A 421 -19.48 13.50 -29.18
CA ALA A 421 -19.55 13.20 -30.63
C ALA A 421 -18.27 12.82 -31.41
N ALA A 422 -17.15 12.45 -30.78
CA ALA A 422 -15.97 12.01 -31.54
C ALA A 422 -15.80 10.48 -31.48
N ARG A 423 -16.66 9.75 -32.22
CA ARG A 423 -16.62 8.28 -32.28
C ARG A 423 -15.88 7.71 -33.49
N ASP A 424 -15.44 8.52 -34.44
CA ASP A 424 -14.86 8.00 -35.68
C ASP A 424 -13.40 8.45 -35.91
N ARG A 425 -12.50 7.46 -35.79
CA ARG A 425 -11.25 7.29 -36.57
C ARG A 425 -10.01 8.13 -36.23
N ALA A 426 -9.78 8.48 -34.97
CA ALA A 426 -8.42 8.68 -34.47
C ALA A 426 -8.18 7.77 -33.27
N VAL A 427 -7.01 7.14 -33.16
CA VAL A 427 -6.57 6.46 -31.93
C VAL A 427 -6.29 7.55 -30.90
N ALA A 428 -7.35 8.09 -30.34
CA ALA A 428 -7.34 9.11 -29.32
C ALA A 428 -6.67 8.52 -28.07
N HIS A 429 -5.51 9.04 -27.68
CA HIS A 429 -4.86 8.60 -26.46
C HIS A 429 -5.15 9.57 -25.32
N TRP A 430 -5.74 9.03 -24.25
CA TRP A 430 -5.99 9.79 -23.03
C TRP A 430 -4.69 9.96 -22.24
N VAL A 431 -4.18 11.19 -22.21
CA VAL A 431 -3.05 11.57 -21.35
C VAL A 431 -3.60 11.97 -19.99
N ARG A 432 -3.24 11.20 -18.96
CA ARG A 432 -3.65 11.46 -17.57
C ARG A 432 -3.04 12.76 -17.03
N ALA A 433 -3.75 13.38 -16.09
CA ALA A 433 -3.25 14.54 -15.38
C ALA A 433 -2.03 14.15 -14.51
N HIS A 434 -1.05 15.04 -14.40
CA HIS A 434 0.13 14.81 -13.57
C HIS A 434 0.82 16.13 -13.22
N PRO A 435 1.54 16.19 -12.09
CA PRO A 435 2.43 17.28 -11.78
C PRO A 435 3.63 17.30 -12.74
N LYS A 436 4.08 18.48 -13.12
CA LYS A 436 5.23 18.70 -13.99
C LYS A 436 6.08 19.84 -13.47
N VAL A 437 7.37 19.60 -13.27
CA VAL A 437 8.32 20.66 -12.91
C VAL A 437 8.81 21.37 -14.16
N ARG A 438 8.76 22.70 -14.17
CA ARG A 438 9.32 23.55 -15.23
C ARG A 438 9.94 24.79 -14.61
N ASN A 439 11.20 25.07 -14.93
CA ASN A 439 11.95 26.22 -14.43
C ASN A 439 11.86 26.36 -12.89
N GLY A 440 12.07 25.24 -12.18
CA GLY A 440 12.04 25.18 -10.71
C GLY A 440 10.66 25.43 -10.08
N LYS A 441 9.57 25.31 -10.84
CA LYS A 441 8.19 25.48 -10.36
C LYS A 441 7.36 24.26 -10.72
N LEU A 442 6.52 23.82 -9.79
CA LEU A 442 5.57 22.75 -10.01
C LEU A 442 4.30 23.29 -10.70
N PHE A 443 3.86 22.61 -11.76
CA PHE A 443 2.64 22.90 -12.49
C PHE A 443 1.75 21.66 -12.54
N TRP A 444 0.44 21.86 -12.51
CA TRP A 444 -0.50 20.80 -12.81
C TRP A 444 -0.70 20.72 -14.32
N TRP A 445 -0.39 19.57 -14.90
CA TRP A 445 -0.70 19.29 -16.29
C TRP A 445 -2.05 18.57 -16.35
N SER A 446 -3.09 19.26 -16.78
CA SER A 446 -4.44 18.68 -16.88
C SER A 446 -4.49 17.51 -17.86
N ALA A 447 -5.41 16.57 -17.58
CA ALA A 447 -5.68 15.47 -18.50
C ALA A 447 -6.19 16.02 -19.84
N HIS A 448 -5.78 15.39 -20.94
CA HIS A 448 -6.20 15.76 -22.29
C HIS A 448 -6.17 14.55 -23.21
N VAL A 449 -7.03 14.55 -24.23
CA VAL A 449 -6.94 13.62 -25.34
C VAL A 449 -5.93 14.17 -26.34
N ARG A 450 -4.99 13.36 -26.80
CA ARG A 450 -4.18 13.69 -27.97
C ARG A 450 -4.71 12.94 -29.19
N GLY A 451 -4.59 13.55 -30.37
CA GLY A 451 -5.07 13.00 -31.64
C GLY A 451 -6.55 13.29 -31.96
N ALA A 452 -7.24 14.11 -31.16
CA ALA A 452 -8.63 14.53 -31.45
C ALA A 452 -8.71 15.63 -32.52
N ASP A 453 -7.67 16.45 -32.66
CA ASP A 453 -7.55 17.43 -33.73
C ASP A 453 -6.83 16.78 -34.90
N ASN A 454 -7.39 16.88 -36.11
CA ASN A 454 -6.95 16.31 -37.40
C ASN A 454 -5.51 16.70 -37.85
N GLY A 455 -4.62 17.12 -36.95
CA GLY A 455 -3.20 17.21 -37.22
C GLY A 455 -2.62 15.81 -37.48
N PRO A 456 -1.56 15.69 -38.30
CA PRO A 456 -0.92 14.41 -38.54
C PRO A 456 -0.59 13.78 -37.18
N VAL A 457 -1.13 12.58 -36.95
CA VAL A 457 -0.70 11.71 -35.86
C VAL A 457 0.83 11.73 -35.93
N PRO A 458 1.55 12.24 -34.91
CA PRO A 458 2.98 12.05 -34.90
C PRO A 458 3.16 10.55 -34.99
N GLU A 459 3.73 10.04 -36.10
CA GLU A 459 4.12 8.65 -36.21
C GLU A 459 4.73 8.31 -34.87
N GLY A 460 4.06 7.42 -34.13
CA GLY A 460 4.54 7.03 -32.82
C GLY A 460 6.00 6.74 -33.02
N ARG A 461 6.88 7.48 -32.34
CA ARG A 461 8.30 7.14 -32.41
C ARG A 461 8.33 5.70 -31.96
N ASP A 462 8.54 4.80 -32.90
CA ASP A 462 8.92 3.44 -32.62
C ASP A 462 10.17 3.61 -31.77
N TYR A 463 9.99 3.50 -30.46
CA TYR A 463 11.11 3.28 -29.58
C TYR A 463 11.63 1.93 -30.07
N LYS A 464 12.68 1.96 -30.91
CA LYS A 464 13.55 0.80 -31.03
C LYS A 464 13.99 0.52 -29.61
N VAL A 465 13.34 -0.46 -28.98
CA VAL A 465 13.91 -1.14 -27.83
C VAL A 465 15.21 -1.71 -28.37
N VAL A 466 16.30 -1.01 -28.08
CA VAL A 466 17.63 -1.54 -28.32
C VAL A 466 17.69 -2.72 -27.36
N ASN A 467 17.43 -3.92 -27.87
CA ASN A 467 17.81 -5.14 -27.18
C ASN A 467 19.32 -5.02 -27.00
N CYS A 468 19.75 -4.69 -25.78
CA CYS A 468 21.14 -4.82 -25.40
C CYS A 468 21.51 -6.27 -25.71
N SER A 469 22.41 -6.46 -26.68
CA SER A 469 22.99 -7.77 -26.93
C SER A 469 23.61 -8.25 -25.61
N PRO A 470 23.53 -9.54 -25.28
CA PRO A 470 24.20 -10.08 -24.11
C PRO A 470 25.68 -9.70 -24.21
N ILE A 471 26.19 -9.09 -23.14
CA ILE A 471 27.63 -8.91 -22.94
C ILE A 471 28.22 -10.33 -23.02
N ARG A 472 29.13 -10.54 -23.97
CA ARG A 472 29.86 -11.80 -24.12
C ARG A 472 30.86 -12.00 -23.00
#